data_AF-A0A397S6B5-F1
#
_entry.id   AF-A0A397S6B5-F1
#
_cell.length_a   1.000
_cell.length_b   1.000
_cell.length_c   1.000
_cell.angle_alpha   90.00
_cell.angle_beta   90.00
_cell.angle_gamma   90.00
#
_symmetry.space_group_name_H-M   'P 1'
#
loop_
_entity.id
_entity.type
_entity.pdbx_description
1 polymer ?
#
loop_
_entity_poly.entity_id
_entity_poly.type
_entity_poly.pdbx_seq_one_letter_code
_entity_poly.pdbx_strand_id
1 'polypeptide(L)'
;MWEFTSGIPAFNNKAHDYQLILDICEGERPEITKNTPKCYIELMKKCWDSDAFKRPNIIDLEIIISQWLTCVNEYYRINGEKDKNTLVVSDIDNQSRNDMYEFVRANEALTQEQVDTPIIQFHSQAYYTSRLLTEILNQKNSECLDCIV
;
A
#
# COMPACT_ATOMS: atom_id res chain seq x y z
N MET A 1 0.57 1.91 -4.13
CA MET A 1 1.05 1.51 -2.78
C MET A 1 0.86 0.01 -2.55
N TRP A 2 -0.36 -0.51 -2.65
CA TRP A 2 -0.59 -1.95 -2.41
C TRP A 2 0.19 -2.89 -3.34
N GLU A 3 0.17 -2.65 -4.65
CA GLU A 3 0.92 -3.47 -5.63
C GLU A 3 2.43 -3.49 -5.34
N PHE A 4 2.97 -2.40 -4.78
CA PHE A 4 4.38 -2.33 -4.40
C PHE A 4 4.71 -3.31 -3.27
N THR A 5 3.79 -3.51 -2.33
CA THR A 5 3.97 -4.43 -1.19
C THR A 5 3.57 -5.87 -1.48
N SER A 6 2.66 -6.09 -2.43
CA SER A 6 2.17 -7.42 -2.78
C SER A 6 2.92 -8.05 -3.96
N GLY A 7 3.54 -7.22 -4.81
CA GLY A 7 4.19 -7.67 -6.05
C GLY A 7 3.20 -8.18 -7.11
N ILE A 8 1.89 -8.01 -6.90
CA ILE A 8 0.83 -8.47 -7.80
C ILE A 8 -0.17 -7.35 -8.10
N PRO A 9 -0.84 -7.39 -9.27
CA PRO A 9 -1.94 -6.48 -9.58
C PRO A 9 -3.07 -6.58 -8.55
N ALA A 10 -3.67 -5.44 -8.19
CA ALA A 10 -4.81 -5.43 -7.29
C ALA A 10 -6.00 -6.18 -7.93
N PHE A 11 -6.69 -7.01 -7.13
CA PHE A 11 -7.83 -7.81 -7.58
C PHE A 11 -7.52 -8.77 -8.75
N ASN A 12 -6.26 -9.22 -8.87
CA ASN A 12 -5.80 -10.10 -9.95
C ASN A 12 -6.59 -11.41 -10.13
N ASN A 13 -7.31 -11.85 -9.10
CA ASN A 13 -8.09 -13.09 -9.07
C ASN A 13 -9.55 -12.92 -9.50
N LYS A 14 -10.00 -11.70 -9.85
CA LYS A 14 -11.39 -11.39 -10.25
C LYS A 14 -11.43 -10.68 -11.60
N ALA A 15 -12.59 -10.67 -12.25
CA ALA A 15 -12.80 -9.88 -13.45
C ALA A 15 -12.77 -8.37 -13.11
N HIS A 16 -12.09 -7.56 -13.93
CA HIS A 16 -12.16 -6.11 -13.83
C HIS A 16 -13.39 -5.59 -14.59
N ASP A 17 -14.57 -5.89 -14.04
CA ASP A 17 -15.87 -5.56 -14.62
C ASP A 17 -16.69 -4.63 -13.72
N TYR A 18 -17.95 -4.41 -14.08
CA TYR A 18 -18.86 -3.56 -13.32
C TYR A 18 -19.10 -4.04 -11.89
N GLN A 19 -19.10 -5.36 -11.66
CA GLN A 19 -19.34 -5.90 -10.33
C GLN A 19 -18.21 -5.51 -9.39
N LEU A 20 -16.96 -5.63 -9.84
CA LEU A 20 -15.80 -5.20 -9.04
C LEU A 20 -15.85 -3.70 -8.72
N ILE A 21 -16.34 -2.86 -9.64
CA ILE A 21 -16.49 -1.42 -9.39
C ILE A 21 -17.48 -1.18 -8.25
N LEU A 22 -18.62 -1.86 -8.25
CA LEU A 22 -19.61 -1.77 -7.17
C LEU A 22 -19.05 -2.27 -5.85
N ASP A 23 -18.38 -3.42 -5.85
CA ASP A 23 -17.80 -3.99 -4.63
C ASP A 23 -16.78 -2.99 -4.02
N ILE A 24 -15.98 -2.31 -4.85
CA ILE A 24 -15.06 -1.24 -4.40
C ILE A 24 -15.81 -0.01 -3.85
N CYS A 25 -16.90 0.42 -4.50
CA CYS A 25 -17.78 1.49 -3.98
C CYS A 25 -18.31 1.13 -2.59
N GLU A 26 -18.68 -0.14 -2.37
CA GLU A 26 -19.21 -0.67 -1.12
C GLU A 26 -18.13 -0.92 -0.05
N GLY A 27 -16.86 -0.69 -0.39
CA GLY A 27 -15.74 -0.75 0.56
C GLY A 27 -14.83 -1.96 0.41
N GLU A 28 -14.97 -2.77 -0.64
CA GLU A 28 -14.01 -3.83 -0.94
C GLU A 28 -12.61 -3.21 -1.15
N ARG A 29 -11.60 -3.79 -0.48
CA ARG A 29 -10.20 -3.40 -0.59
C ARG A 29 -9.32 -4.64 -0.76
N PRO A 30 -8.16 -4.52 -1.44
CA PRO A 30 -7.20 -5.61 -1.54
C PRO A 30 -6.74 -6.12 -0.16
N GLU A 31 -6.51 -7.43 -0.07
CA GLU A 31 -6.02 -8.08 1.14
C GLU A 31 -4.60 -7.60 1.48
N ILE A 32 -4.37 -7.25 2.74
CA ILE A 32 -3.06 -6.79 3.21
C ILE A 32 -2.13 -7.99 3.42
N THR A 33 -0.95 -7.97 2.80
CA THR A 33 0.03 -9.05 2.94
C THR A 33 0.66 -9.05 4.35
N LYS A 34 0.91 -10.26 4.88
CA LYS A 34 1.35 -10.51 6.27
C LYS A 34 2.59 -9.72 6.70
N ASN A 35 3.50 -9.43 5.77
CA ASN A 35 4.78 -8.77 6.04
C ASN A 35 4.78 -7.26 5.71
N THR A 36 3.61 -6.66 5.44
CA THR A 36 3.51 -5.21 5.22
C THR A 36 3.69 -4.46 6.55
N PRO A 37 4.59 -3.44 6.62
CA PRO A 37 4.74 -2.56 7.79
C PRO A 37 3.41 -1.90 8.19
N LYS A 38 3.12 -1.81 9.50
CA LYS A 38 1.84 -1.27 10.00
C LYS A 38 1.68 0.20 9.64
N CYS A 39 2.74 1.00 9.75
CA CYS A 39 2.74 2.40 9.31
C CYS A 39 2.33 2.54 7.84
N TYR A 40 2.78 1.63 6.98
CA TYR A 40 2.42 1.60 5.56
C TYR A 40 0.95 1.14 5.35
N ILE A 41 0.48 0.16 6.13
CA ILE A 41 -0.94 -0.26 6.13
C ILE A 41 -1.85 0.91 6.50
N GLU A 42 -1.53 1.62 7.56
CA GLU A 42 -2.34 2.75 8.01
C GLU A 42 -2.31 3.91 7.01
N LEU A 43 -1.18 4.15 6.34
CA LEU A 43 -1.12 5.12 5.24
C LEU A 43 -1.97 4.68 4.04
N MET A 44 -1.87 3.43 3.60
CA MET A 44 -2.73 2.87 2.54
C MET A 44 -4.21 3.02 2.89
N LYS A 45 -4.56 2.77 4.16
CA LYS A 45 -5.93 2.96 4.66
C LYS A 45 -6.45 4.38 4.53
N LYS A 46 -5.61 5.37 4.85
CA LYS A 46 -5.96 6.77 4.65
C LYS A 46 -6.10 7.12 3.17
N CYS A 47 -5.24 6.58 2.29
CA CYS A 47 -5.30 6.85 0.85
C CYS A 47 -6.61 6.40 0.18
N TRP A 48 -7.23 5.32 0.68
CA TRP A 48 -8.47 4.78 0.10
C TRP A 48 -9.69 4.94 1.03
N ASP A 49 -9.65 5.90 1.96
CA ASP A 49 -10.77 6.24 2.84
C ASP A 49 -11.99 6.66 1.98
N SER A 50 -13.19 6.23 2.39
CA SER A 50 -14.42 6.60 1.69
C SER A 50 -14.69 8.10 1.77
N ASP A 51 -14.27 8.75 2.86
CA ASP A 51 -14.31 10.20 3.01
C ASP A 51 -13.08 10.84 2.33
N ALA A 52 -13.33 11.56 1.24
CA ALA A 52 -12.28 12.22 0.46
C ALA A 52 -11.46 13.22 1.29
N PHE A 53 -12.06 13.85 2.32
CA PHE A 53 -11.36 14.83 3.17
C PHE A 53 -10.38 14.19 4.15
N LYS A 54 -10.48 12.88 4.39
CA LYS A 54 -9.53 12.11 5.21
C LYS A 54 -8.33 11.59 4.42
N ARG A 55 -8.39 11.67 3.08
CA ARG A 55 -7.30 11.22 2.23
C ARG A 55 -6.14 12.21 2.31
N PRO A 56 -4.89 11.73 2.44
CA PRO A 56 -3.72 12.59 2.39
C PRO A 56 -3.59 13.17 0.98
N ASN A 57 -3.17 14.44 0.90
CA ASN A 57 -2.79 15.02 -0.37
C ASN A 57 -1.37 14.55 -0.77
N ILE A 58 -0.93 14.92 -1.96
CA ILE A 58 0.38 14.48 -2.47
C ILE A 58 1.57 15.01 -1.63
N ILE A 59 1.44 16.20 -1.04
CA ILE A 59 2.46 16.82 -0.19
C ILE A 59 2.56 16.05 1.13
N ASP A 60 1.43 15.67 1.73
CA ASP A 60 1.42 14.83 2.94
C ASP A 60 2.11 13.49 2.68
N LEU A 61 1.82 12.87 1.53
CA LEU A 61 2.46 11.60 1.12
C LEU A 61 3.97 11.75 0.92
N GLU A 62 4.39 12.81 0.23
CA GLU A 62 5.82 13.09 0.00
C GLU A 62 6.57 13.25 1.32
N ILE A 63 6.01 14.00 2.28
CA ILE A 63 6.62 14.22 3.60
C ILE A 63 6.76 12.89 4.35
N ILE A 64 5.67 12.12 4.46
CA ILE A 64 5.66 10.85 5.20
C ILE A 64 6.66 9.86 4.60
N ILE A 65 6.62 9.67 3.27
CA ILE A 65 7.50 8.71 2.59
C ILE A 65 8.96 9.16 2.68
N SER A 66 9.24 10.46 2.53
CA SER A 66 10.62 10.99 2.62
C SER A 66 11.20 10.83 4.03
N GLN A 67 10.38 11.02 5.07
CA GLN A 67 10.78 10.77 6.46
C GLN A 67 11.15 9.30 6.67
N TRP A 68 10.28 8.37 6.23
CA TRP A 68 10.57 6.93 6.33
C TRP A 68 11.86 6.55 5.59
N LEU A 69 12.04 7.01 4.34
CA LEU A 69 13.23 6.75 3.56
C LEU A 69 14.50 7.28 4.24
N THR A 70 14.44 8.49 4.80
CA THR A 70 15.56 9.09 5.54
C THR A 70 15.94 8.21 6.72
N CYS A 71 14.96 7.80 7.54
CA CYS A 71 15.22 6.96 8.71
C CYS A 71 15.82 5.60 8.33
N VAL A 72 15.25 4.95 7.30
CA VAL A 72 15.68 3.63 6.84
C VAL A 72 17.08 3.69 6.23
N ASN A 73 17.38 4.71 5.43
CA ASN A 73 18.70 4.91 4.84
C ASN A 73 19.76 5.15 5.93
N GLU A 74 19.47 6.00 6.92
CA GLU A 74 20.37 6.21 8.05
C GLU A 74 20.61 4.92 8.85
N TYR A 75 19.56 4.12 9.07
CA TYR A 75 19.70 2.82 9.72
C TYR A 75 20.67 1.90 8.97
N TYR A 76 20.51 1.74 7.66
CA TYR A 76 21.39 0.86 6.88
C TYR A 76 22.79 1.44 6.70
N ARG A 77 22.95 2.76 6.62
CA ARG A 77 24.26 3.42 6.59
C ARG A 77 25.06 3.12 7.85
N ILE A 78 24.42 3.26 9.02
CA ILE A 78 25.07 3.04 10.32
C ILE A 78 25.33 1.55 10.58
N ASN A 79 24.35 0.67 10.30
CA ASN A 79 24.48 -0.76 10.58
C ASN A 79 25.23 -1.56 9.50
N GLY A 80 25.39 -1.00 8.30
CA GLY A 80 26.21 -1.57 7.22
C GLY A 80 27.71 -1.36 7.43
N GLU A 81 28.09 -0.33 8.20
CA GLU A 81 29.46 -0.14 8.70
C GLU A 81 29.65 -1.03 9.94
N LYS A 82 30.62 -1.95 9.88
CA LYS A 82 30.86 -3.04 10.85
C LYS A 82 31.24 -2.61 12.28
N ASP A 83 31.03 -1.36 12.68
CA ASP A 83 31.39 -0.90 14.02
C ASP A 83 30.15 -0.86 14.93
N LYS A 84 30.01 -1.93 15.72
CA LYS A 84 28.97 -2.09 16.75
C LYS A 84 29.23 -1.10 17.88
N ASN A 85 28.77 0.14 17.74
CA ASN A 85 28.53 0.98 18.90
C ASN A 85 27.23 1.79 18.75
N THR A 86 26.22 1.32 19.48
CA THR A 86 25.08 2.04 20.07
C THR A 86 24.67 3.38 19.46
N LEU A 87 23.64 3.28 18.59
CA LEU A 87 22.39 4.06 18.59
C LEU A 87 22.42 5.47 19.19
N VAL A 88 22.44 6.49 18.32
CA VAL A 88 21.45 7.58 18.35
C VAL A 88 21.30 8.08 16.91
N VAL A 89 20.14 7.85 16.26
CA VAL A 89 19.75 8.79 15.20
C VAL A 89 19.25 10.01 15.95
N SER A 90 20.15 10.97 16.19
CA SER A 90 19.84 12.20 16.89
C SER A 90 18.86 12.99 16.03
N ASP A 91 17.77 13.44 16.65
CA ASP A 91 16.73 14.32 16.08
C ASP A 91 15.54 13.65 15.37
N ILE A 92 15.38 12.33 15.44
CA ILE A 92 14.17 11.65 14.97
C ILE A 92 13.15 11.49 16.11
N ASP A 93 11.91 11.93 15.87
CA ASP A 93 10.80 11.73 16.80
C ASP A 93 10.53 10.22 17.02
N ASN A 94 9.92 9.87 18.14
CA ASN A 94 9.78 8.47 18.52
C ASN A 94 8.89 7.66 17.54
N GLN A 95 7.97 8.31 16.83
CA GLN A 95 7.11 7.65 15.84
C GLN A 95 7.91 7.26 14.59
N SER A 96 8.64 8.21 14.02
CA SER A 96 9.48 7.97 12.83
C SER A 96 10.50 6.85 13.06
N ARG A 97 11.06 6.76 14.27
CA ARG A 97 11.94 5.64 14.65
C ARG A 97 11.20 4.30 14.69
N ASN A 98 9.98 4.26 15.22
CA ASN A 98 9.19 3.03 15.27
C ASN A 98 8.80 2.56 13.87
N ASP A 99 8.36 3.48 13.02
CA ASP A 99 8.00 3.21 11.62
C ASP A 99 9.19 2.60 10.86
N MET A 100 10.37 3.21 10.99
CA MET A 100 11.62 2.68 10.44
C MET A 100 11.88 1.23 10.86
N TYR A 101 11.74 0.90 12.15
CA TYR A 101 11.95 -0.47 12.61
C TYR A 101 10.91 -1.46 12.07
N GLU A 102 9.71 -1.01 11.72
CA GLU A 102 8.75 -1.87 11.01
C GLU A 102 9.23 -2.22 9.61
N PHE A 103 9.77 -1.26 8.85
CA PHE A 103 10.35 -1.52 7.53
C PHE A 103 11.56 -2.45 7.61
N VAL A 104 12.46 -2.25 8.58
CA VAL A 104 13.63 -3.12 8.78
C VAL A 104 13.19 -4.56 9.07
N ARG A 105 12.27 -4.77 10.00
CA ARG A 105 11.76 -6.11 10.32
C ARG A 105 11.04 -6.77 9.15
N ALA A 106 10.27 -6.00 8.38
CA ALA A 106 9.62 -6.51 7.17
C ALA A 106 10.65 -6.99 6.15
N ASN A 107 11.72 -6.21 5.92
CA ASN A 107 12.80 -6.58 5.03
C ASN A 107 13.54 -7.85 5.51
N GLU A 108 13.84 -7.96 6.81
CA GLU A 108 14.46 -9.15 7.39
C GLU A 108 13.59 -10.40 7.21
N ALA A 109 12.27 -10.29 7.45
CA ALA A 109 11.33 -11.40 7.26
C ALA A 109 11.32 -11.91 5.80
N LEU A 110 11.38 -11.00 4.82
CA LEU A 110 11.46 -11.37 3.40
C LEU A 110 12.72 -12.17 3.06
N THR A 111 13.84 -11.93 3.76
CA THR A 111 15.08 -12.70 3.54
C THR A 111 15.09 -14.08 4.18
N GLN A 112 14.19 -14.33 5.15
CA GLN A 112 14.13 -15.60 5.88
C GLN A 112 13.07 -16.57 5.34
N GLU A 113 12.05 -16.08 4.63
CA GLU A 113 11.05 -16.94 3.99
C GLU A 113 11.69 -17.75 2.85
N GLN A 114 11.75 -19.08 3.01
CA GLN A 114 12.06 -20.01 1.94
C GLN A 114 10.98 -19.85 0.85
N VAL A 115 11.41 -19.50 -0.36
CA VAL A 115 10.54 -19.11 -1.47
C VAL A 115 9.80 -20.33 -2.04
N ASP A 116 8.74 -20.77 -1.36
CA ASP A 116 7.63 -21.46 -2.03
C ASP A 116 6.75 -20.38 -2.64
N THR A 117 7.08 -19.94 -3.86
CA THR A 117 6.26 -18.96 -4.57
C THR A 117 4.84 -19.54 -4.70
N PRO A 118 3.81 -18.93 -4.07
CA PRO A 118 2.45 -19.40 -4.28
C PRO A 118 2.15 -19.30 -5.77
N ILE A 119 1.47 -20.30 -6.33
CA ILE A 119 0.97 -20.21 -7.70
C ILE A 119 -0.05 -19.07 -7.72
N ILE A 120 0.35 -17.92 -8.24
CA ILE A 120 -0.52 -16.75 -8.37
C ILE A 120 -1.51 -17.04 -9.51
N GLN A 121 -2.78 -17.19 -9.17
CA GLN A 121 -3.84 -17.38 -10.15
C GLN A 121 -4.35 -16.01 -10.62
N PHE A 122 -4.27 -15.78 -11.92
CA PHE A 122 -4.81 -14.59 -12.58
C PHE A 122 -6.15 -14.91 -13.23
N HIS A 123 -7.12 -14.02 -13.05
CA HIS A 123 -8.33 -14.03 -13.84
C HIS A 123 -8.03 -13.50 -15.25
N SER A 124 -8.55 -14.16 -16.29
CA SER A 124 -8.30 -13.76 -17.68
C SER A 124 -8.80 -12.36 -18.03
N GLN A 125 -9.72 -11.83 -17.21
CA GLN A 125 -10.28 -10.48 -17.33
C GLN A 125 -9.73 -9.50 -16.26
N ALA A 126 -8.67 -9.86 -15.53
CA ALA A 126 -7.98 -8.97 -14.60
C ALA A 126 -6.90 -8.12 -15.32
N TYR A 127 -7.32 -7.26 -16.25
CA TYR A 127 -6.41 -6.37 -16.97
C TYR A 127 -6.83 -4.91 -16.77
N TYR A 128 -5.83 -4.02 -16.74
CA TYR A 128 -6.09 -2.59 -16.66
C TYR A 128 -6.55 -2.07 -18.01
N THR A 129 -7.75 -1.51 -18.04
CA THR A 129 -8.33 -0.86 -19.22
C THR A 129 -8.96 0.45 -18.80
N SER A 130 -8.62 1.52 -19.49
CA SER A 130 -9.36 2.77 -19.35
C SER A 130 -10.75 2.58 -19.96
N ARG A 131 -11.80 2.97 -19.24
CA ARG A 131 -13.19 2.99 -19.72
C ARG A 131 -13.86 4.27 -19.24
N LEU A 132 -14.75 4.84 -20.04
CA LEU A 132 -15.53 6.00 -19.62
C LEU A 132 -16.52 5.57 -18.54
N LEU A 133 -16.50 6.24 -17.39
CA LEU A 133 -17.44 5.95 -16.30
C LEU A 133 -18.90 6.09 -16.76
N THR A 134 -19.17 7.03 -17.68
CA THR A 134 -20.48 7.23 -18.29
C THR A 134 -20.96 6.03 -19.10
N GLU A 135 -20.06 5.32 -19.78
CA GLU A 135 -20.41 4.08 -20.51
C GLU A 135 -20.77 2.96 -19.54
N ILE A 136 -20.15 2.95 -18.35
CA ILE A 136 -20.40 1.97 -17.29
C ILE A 136 -21.77 2.26 -16.62
N LEU A 137 -22.05 3.52 -16.29
CA LEU A 137 -23.28 3.95 -15.63
C LEU A 137 -24.52 3.83 -16.54
N ASN A 138 -24.37 4.01 -17.85
CA ASN A 138 -25.48 3.87 -18.81
C ASN A 138 -25.97 2.41 -18.96
N GLN A 139 -25.22 1.42 -18.47
CA GLN A 139 -25.62 0.02 -18.60
C GLN A 139 -26.60 -0.43 -17.50
N LYS A 140 -26.56 0.16 -16.30
CA LYS A 140 -27.50 -0.15 -15.19
C LYS A 140 -27.60 1.04 -14.23
N ASN A 141 -28.83 1.50 -13.96
CA ASN A 141 -29.19 2.55 -12.98
C ASN A 141 -28.34 2.42 -11.70
N SER A 142 -27.40 3.33 -11.48
CA SER A 142 -26.34 3.16 -10.48
C SER A 142 -26.56 4.06 -9.27
N GLU A 143 -26.74 3.42 -8.11
CA GLU A 143 -26.76 4.04 -6.77
C GLU A 143 -25.37 4.51 -6.30
N CYS A 144 -24.27 4.27 -7.04
CA CYS A 144 -22.91 4.74 -6.70
C CYS A 144 -22.62 6.21 -7.15
N LEU A 145 -23.63 6.98 -7.57
CA LEU A 145 -23.44 8.39 -7.97
C LEU A 145 -23.00 9.30 -6.81
N ASP A 146 -23.24 8.90 -5.56
CA ASP A 146 -22.84 9.66 -4.36
C ASP A 146 -21.33 9.59 -4.07
N CYS A 147 -20.57 8.76 -4.80
CA CYS A 147 -19.11 8.68 -4.71
C CYS A 147 -18.39 9.56 -5.74
N ILE A 148 -19.12 10.31 -6.57
CA ILE A 148 -18.54 11.27 -7.51
C ILE A 148 -18.25 12.56 -6.74
N VAL A 149 -16.98 12.75 -6.39
CA VAL A 149 -16.42 13.96 -5.77
C VAL A 149 -16.22 15.05 -6.81
#